data_AF-A0A1T4ZD64-F1
#
_entry.id   AF-A0A1T4ZD64-F1
#
_cell.length_a   1.000
_cell.length_b   1.000
_cell.length_c   1.000
_cell.angle_alpha   90.00
_cell.angle_beta   90.00
_cell.angle_gamma   90.00
#
_symmetry.space_group_name_H-M   'P 1'
#
loop_
_entity.id
_entity.type
_entity.pdbx_description
1 polymer ?
#
loop_
_entity_poly.entity_id
_entity_poly.type
_entity_poly.pdbx_seq_one_letter_code
_entity_poly.pdbx_strand_id
1 'polypeptide(L)'
;MLPKAKTSIITQPILTPSPDHEITLDALKVMSKDWIDQLYKAALEADIQVVMGLITEIPDTEMNLIQFLTKAVRKFQFEQIIDLANPLIKHD
;
A
#
# COMPACT_ATOMS: atom_id res chain seq x y z
N MET A 1 35.71 -37.01 2.14
CA MET A 1 36.15 -36.66 0.77
C MET A 1 34.92 -36.32 -0.06
N LEU A 2 34.91 -35.16 -0.73
CA LEU A 2 34.05 -34.84 -1.89
C LEU A 2 34.93 -34.97 -3.15
N PRO A 3 34.39 -35.28 -4.34
CA PRO A 3 34.24 -34.19 -5.32
C PRO A 3 33.10 -34.32 -6.38
N LYS A 4 32.53 -33.15 -6.74
CA LYS A 4 32.10 -32.67 -8.10
C LYS A 4 30.90 -33.39 -8.78
N ALA A 5 29.99 -32.81 -9.58
CA ALA A 5 29.93 -31.55 -10.34
C ALA A 5 28.46 -31.15 -10.66
N LYS A 6 28.32 -29.95 -11.23
CA LYS A 6 27.14 -29.22 -11.70
C LYS A 6 26.12 -30.04 -12.52
N THR A 7 24.84 -29.76 -12.33
CA THR A 7 23.84 -29.74 -13.41
C THR A 7 22.89 -28.59 -13.15
N SER A 8 22.86 -27.65 -14.10
CA SER A 8 21.90 -26.55 -14.19
C SER A 8 20.77 -27.01 -15.10
N ILE A 9 19.53 -27.06 -14.63
CA ILE A 9 18.38 -26.89 -15.52
C ILE A 9 17.34 -26.01 -14.83
N ILE A 10 17.02 -24.94 -15.54
CA ILE A 10 16.16 -23.81 -15.20
C ILE A 10 14.70 -24.25 -15.30
N THR A 11 13.86 -23.96 -14.30
CA THR A 11 12.41 -23.84 -14.47
C THR A 11 11.85 -22.91 -13.41
N GLN A 12 11.48 -21.71 -13.86
CA GLN A 12 10.64 -20.70 -13.21
C GLN A 12 11.22 -20.02 -11.95
N PRO A 13 11.28 -18.68 -11.89
CA PRO A 13 11.25 -18.03 -10.58
C PRO A 13 9.90 -18.39 -10.00
N ILE A 14 9.91 -19.29 -9.00
CA ILE A 14 8.80 -19.44 -8.08
C ILE A 14 8.55 -18.01 -7.59
N LEU A 15 7.47 -17.39 -8.05
CA LEU A 15 6.89 -16.23 -7.42
C LEU A 15 6.48 -16.72 -6.04
N THR A 16 7.42 -16.73 -5.10
CA THR A 16 7.09 -16.79 -3.69
C THR A 16 6.11 -15.63 -3.49
N PRO A 17 4.89 -15.87 -2.99
CA PRO A 17 4.13 -14.78 -2.43
C PRO A 17 5.01 -14.23 -1.31
N SER A 18 5.69 -13.13 -1.60
CA SER A 18 6.27 -12.34 -0.53
C SER A 18 5.08 -11.96 0.36
N PRO A 19 5.22 -11.97 1.69
CA PRO A 19 4.22 -11.38 2.56
C PRO A 19 4.29 -9.86 2.38
N ASP A 20 3.92 -9.41 1.18
CA ASP A 20 3.40 -8.07 0.96
C ASP A 20 2.17 -8.06 1.86
N HIS A 21 2.33 -7.49 3.06
CA HIS A 21 1.26 -7.37 4.03
C HIS A 21 0.05 -6.78 3.29
N GLU A 22 -0.95 -7.62 3.04
CA GLU A 22 -2.17 -7.22 2.38
C GLU A 22 -2.77 -6.11 3.24
N ILE A 23 -2.75 -4.88 2.73
CA ILE A 23 -3.43 -3.78 3.39
C ILE A 23 -4.91 -4.05 3.22
N THR A 24 -5.55 -4.42 4.32
CA THR A 24 -6.99 -4.62 4.35
C THR A 24 -7.70 -3.28 4.51
N LEU A 25 -8.96 -3.24 4.12
CA LEU A 25 -9.85 -2.10 4.35
C LEU A 25 -9.83 -1.61 5.81
N ASP A 26 -9.65 -2.54 6.76
CA ASP A 26 -9.64 -2.25 8.18
C ASP A 26 -8.43 -1.41 8.61
N ALA A 27 -7.34 -1.42 7.84
CA ALA A 27 -6.17 -0.59 8.13
C ALA A 27 -6.50 0.91 8.12
N LEU A 28 -7.44 1.35 7.28
CA LEU A 28 -7.87 2.75 7.25
C LEU A 28 -8.79 3.12 8.42
N LYS A 29 -9.44 2.15 9.07
CA LYS A 29 -10.44 2.42 10.14
C LYS A 29 -9.83 2.93 11.45
N VAL A 30 -8.51 2.87 11.58
CA VAL A 30 -7.77 3.53 12.67
C VAL A 30 -7.85 5.06 12.56
N MET A 31 -8.04 5.59 11.35
CA MET A 31 -8.16 7.02 11.08
C MET A 31 -9.63 7.47 11.15
N SER A 32 -9.84 8.77 11.33
CA SER A 32 -11.17 9.36 11.34
C SER A 32 -11.81 9.33 9.95
N LYS A 33 -13.15 9.43 9.91
CA LYS A 33 -13.89 9.50 8.64
C LYS A 33 -13.46 10.70 7.77
N ASP A 34 -13.27 11.85 8.39
CA ASP A 34 -12.82 13.07 7.69
C ASP A 34 -11.44 12.88 7.06
N TRP A 35 -10.55 12.17 7.74
CA TRP A 35 -9.23 11.84 7.21
C TRP A 35 -9.34 10.93 5.98
N ILE A 36 -10.20 9.90 6.04
CA ILE A 36 -10.44 8.98 4.91
C ILE A 36 -11.03 9.73 3.70
N ASP A 37 -11.95 10.67 3.94
CA ASP A 37 -12.53 11.51 2.88
C ASP A 37 -11.48 12.42 2.22
N GLN A 38 -10.59 13.02 3.02
CA GLN A 38 -9.48 13.82 2.51
C GLN A 38 -8.49 12.98 1.72
N LEU A 39 -8.14 11.78 2.20
CA LEU A 39 -7.26 10.85 1.49
C LEU A 39 -7.85 10.48 0.12
N TYR A 40 -9.13 10.09 0.08
CA TYR A 40 -9.82 9.71 -1.15
C TYR A 40 -9.85 10.87 -2.15
N LYS A 41 -10.23 12.07 -1.70
CA LYS A 41 -10.28 13.27 -2.55
C LYS A 41 -8.90 13.64 -3.08
N ALA A 42 -7.88 13.69 -2.22
CA ALA A 42 -6.53 14.01 -2.62
C ALA A 42 -5.95 12.98 -3.60
N ALA A 43 -6.31 11.69 -3.46
CA ALA A 43 -5.93 10.66 -4.40
C ALA A 43 -6.60 10.82 -5.77
N LEU A 44 -7.90 11.19 -5.83
CA LEU A 44 -8.59 11.52 -7.09
C LEU A 44 -7.94 12.71 -7.81
N GLU A 45 -7.50 13.71 -7.05
CA GLU A 45 -6.83 14.91 -7.58
C GLU A 45 -5.32 14.70 -7.84
N ALA A 46 -4.79 13.51 -7.51
CA ALA A 46 -3.36 13.18 -7.53
C ALA A 46 -2.50 14.21 -6.75
N ASP A 47 -3.04 14.79 -5.68
CA ASP A 47 -2.36 15.78 -4.85
C ASP A 47 -1.36 15.10 -3.90
N ILE A 48 -0.12 14.98 -4.38
CA ILE A 48 1.00 14.39 -3.63
C ILE A 48 1.21 15.09 -2.29
N GLN A 49 1.08 16.41 -2.23
CA GLN A 49 1.41 17.17 -1.02
C GLN A 49 0.40 16.89 0.08
N VAL A 50 -0.90 16.88 -0.27
CA VAL A 50 -1.96 16.56 0.68
C VAL A 50 -1.85 15.10 1.12
N VAL A 51 -1.68 14.14 0.19
CA VAL A 51 -1.57 12.73 0.58
C VAL A 51 -0.34 12.48 1.47
N MET A 52 0.82 13.05 1.13
CA MET A 52 2.01 12.91 1.98
C MET A 52 1.84 13.57 3.35
N GLY A 53 1.13 14.70 3.44
CA GLY A 53 0.78 15.33 4.71
C GLY A 53 -0.10 14.42 5.57
N LEU A 54 -1.17 13.87 5.00
CA LEU A 54 -2.08 12.94 5.68
C LEU A 54 -1.36 11.69 6.20
N ILE A 55 -0.38 11.15 5.45
CA ILE A 55 0.43 10.00 5.89
C ILE A 55 1.18 10.30 7.20
N THR A 56 1.58 11.54 7.46
CA THR A 56 2.29 11.91 8.70
C THR A 56 1.40 11.88 9.95
N GLU A 57 0.08 11.84 9.77
CA GLU A 57 -0.88 11.78 10.87
C GLU A 57 -1.21 10.35 11.30
N ILE A 58 -0.79 9.36 10.51
CA ILE A 58 -1.04 7.95 10.80
C ILE A 58 -0.20 7.53 12.02
N PRO A 59 -0.78 6.82 13.00
CA PRO A 59 -0.02 6.31 14.15
C PRO A 59 1.16 5.44 13.71
N ASP A 60 2.32 5.60 14.34
CA ASP A 60 3.54 4.82 14.04
C ASP A 60 3.35 3.30 14.22
N THR A 61 2.32 2.87 14.95
CA THR A 61 1.93 1.46 15.09
C THR A 61 1.44 0.85 13.78
N GLU A 62 0.95 1.68 12.85
CA GLU A 62 0.39 1.28 11.55
C GLU A 62 1.43 1.37 10.43
N MET A 63 2.66 0.91 10.72
CA MET A 63 3.82 1.02 9.82
C MET A 63 3.55 0.45 8.42
N ASN A 64 2.77 -0.63 8.32
CA ASN A 64 2.42 -1.24 7.05
C ASN A 64 1.58 -0.28 6.18
N LEU A 65 0.61 0.42 6.77
CA LEU A 65 -0.22 1.40 6.07
C LEU A 65 0.62 2.59 5.62
N ILE A 66 1.48 3.11 6.50
CA ILE A 66 2.41 4.22 6.19
C ILE A 66 3.29 3.83 4.98
N GLN A 67 3.88 2.65 5.01
CA GLN A 67 4.75 2.17 3.94
C GLN A 67 4.00 1.97 2.62
N PHE A 68 2.81 1.37 2.68
CA PHE A 68 1.97 1.16 1.51
C PHE A 68 1.59 2.48 0.83
N LEU A 69 1.01 3.42 1.59
CA LEU A 69 0.58 4.71 1.05
C LEU A 69 1.78 5.52 0.52
N THR A 70 2.89 5.57 1.27
CA THR A 70 4.10 6.26 0.83
C THR A 70 4.64 5.67 -0.48
N LYS A 71 4.66 4.35 -0.61
CA LYS A 71 5.11 3.66 -1.84
C LYS A 71 4.17 3.95 -3.00
N ALA A 72 2.86 3.91 -2.77
CA ALA A 72 1.85 4.19 -3.79
C ALA A 72 2.00 5.62 -4.33
N VAL A 73 2.11 6.63 -3.45
CA VAL A 73 2.30 8.04 -3.85
C VAL A 73 3.60 8.24 -4.64
N ARG A 74 4.73 7.69 -4.15
CA ARG A 74 6.04 7.83 -4.83
C ARG A 74 6.07 7.17 -6.22
N LYS A 75 5.20 6.19 -6.45
CA LYS A 75 5.04 5.49 -7.73
C LYS A 75 3.86 6.01 -8.55
N PHE A 76 3.21 7.10 -8.11
CA PHE A 76 2.02 7.66 -8.74
C PHE A 76 0.86 6.66 -8.89
N GLN A 77 0.77 5.69 -7.98
CA GLN A 77 -0.25 4.63 -7.98
C GLN A 77 -1.49 5.05 -7.17
N PHE A 78 -2.09 6.19 -7.52
CA PHE A 78 -3.23 6.75 -6.80
C PHE A 78 -4.49 5.88 -6.87
N GLU A 79 -4.67 5.12 -7.96
CA GLU A 79 -5.76 4.14 -8.10
C GLU A 79 -5.80 3.15 -6.93
N GLN A 80 -4.65 2.68 -6.43
CA GLN A 80 -4.60 1.77 -5.28
C GLN A 80 -5.08 2.42 -3.98
N ILE A 81 -4.83 3.72 -3.83
CA ILE A 81 -5.27 4.50 -2.66
C ILE A 81 -6.79 4.73 -2.75
N ILE A 82 -7.28 5.06 -3.96
CA ILE A 82 -8.71 5.22 -4.26
C ILE A 82 -9.44 3.91 -3.98
N ASP A 83 -8.98 2.78 -4.53
CA ASP A 83 -9.60 1.47 -4.36
C ASP A 83 -9.65 1.04 -2.88
N LEU A 84 -8.62 1.39 -2.11
CA LEU A 84 -8.58 1.11 -0.67
C LEU A 84 -9.58 1.98 0.11
N ALA A 85 -9.70 3.27 -0.22
CA ALA A 85 -10.56 4.21 0.51
C ALA A 85 -12.03 4.17 0.07
N ASN A 86 -12.30 3.91 -1.21
CA ASN A 86 -13.63 3.98 -1.83
C ASN A 86 -14.72 3.21 -1.06
N PRO A 87 -14.50 1.97 -0.57
CA PRO A 87 -15.54 1.24 0.15
C PRO A 87 -15.95 1.87 1.49
N LEU A 88 -15.16 2.82 2.01
CA LEU A 88 -15.46 3.56 3.25
C LEU A 88 -16.12 4.91 2.98
N ILE A 89 -16.20 5.33 1.71
CA ILE A 89 -16.87 6.56 1.31
C ILE A 89 -18.37 6.30 1.22
N LYS A 90 -19.17 7.21 1.78
CA LYS A 90 -20.61 7.21 1.55
C LYS A 90 -20.85 7.89 0.21
N HIS A 91 -21.39 7.16 -0.75
CA HIS A 91 -21.90 7.72 -1.99
C HIS A 91 -23.38 8.03 -1.75
N ASP A 92 -23.73 9.32 -1.68
CA ASP A 92 -25.11 9.79 -1.65
C ASP A 92 -25.76 9.73 -3.04
#